data_AF-A0A2H9L359-F1
#
_entry.id   AF-A0A2H9L359-F1
#
_cell.length_a   1.000
_cell.length_b   1.000
_cell.length_c   1.000
_cell.angle_alpha   90.00
_cell.angle_beta   90.00
_cell.angle_gamma   90.00
#
_symmetry.space_group_name_H-M   'P 1'
#
loop_
_entity.id
_entity.type
_entity.pdbx_description
1 polymer ?
#
loop_
_entity_poly.entity_id
_entity_poly.type
_entity_poly.pdbx_seq_one_letter_code
_entity_poly.pdbx_strand_id
1 'polypeptide(L)'
;MGKARLSEESLRKNILTFSSTGERERFESSMHDYLLSVGNAADLSMPLSTHDPRTPLLCAIAANSETFTKRLLELGVKPTKTELANAALNPRIRKILEARGFAFPR
;
A
#
# COMPACT_ATOMS: atom_id res chain seq x y z
N MET A 1 12.35 -7.77 -28.20
CA MET A 1 12.38 -6.39 -27.66
C MET A 1 12.41 -6.47 -26.15
N GLY A 2 13.52 -6.04 -25.54
CA GLY A 2 13.81 -6.25 -24.12
C GLY A 2 12.87 -5.46 -23.22
N LYS A 3 12.30 -6.12 -22.21
CA LYS A 3 11.56 -5.45 -21.15
C LYS A 3 12.55 -4.61 -20.34
N ALA A 4 12.47 -3.29 -20.48
CA ALA A 4 13.28 -2.36 -19.70
C ALA A 4 13.03 -2.62 -18.21
N ARG A 5 14.08 -2.99 -17.47
CA ARG A 5 14.05 -2.97 -16.00
C ARG A 5 13.83 -1.53 -15.57
N LEU A 6 12.70 -1.26 -14.91
CA LEU A 6 12.44 0.03 -14.29
C LEU A 6 13.60 0.35 -13.33
N SER A 7 14.27 1.48 -13.53
CA SER A 7 15.40 1.89 -12.70
C SER A 7 14.94 2.14 -11.25
N GLU A 8 15.83 1.93 -10.28
CA GLU A 8 15.58 2.21 -8.86
C GLU A 8 15.11 3.67 -8.65
N GLU A 9 15.55 4.60 -9.50
CA GLU A 9 15.10 5.99 -9.51
C GLU A 9 13.63 6.14 -9.95
N SER A 10 13.17 5.34 -10.91
CA SER A 10 11.78 5.29 -11.34
C SER A 10 10.88 4.65 -10.27
N LEU A 11 11.41 3.70 -9.50
CA LEU A 11 10.75 3.15 -8.32
C LEU A 11 10.65 4.19 -7.20
N ARG A 12 11.73 4.95 -6.94
CA ARG A 12 11.72 6.05 -5.96
C ARG A 12 10.76 7.18 -6.35
N LYS A 13 10.67 7.54 -7.64
CA LYS A 13 9.71 8.54 -8.13
C LYS A 13 8.26 8.08 -7.97
N ASN A 14 7.96 6.81 -8.25
CA ASN A 14 6.59 6.28 -8.09
C ASN A 14 6.19 6.00 -6.63
N ILE A 15 7.16 5.78 -5.73
CA ILE A 15 6.92 5.67 -4.28
C ILE A 15 6.70 7.06 -3.65
N LEU A 16 7.10 8.14 -4.33
CA LEU A 16 7.02 9.53 -3.82
C LEU A 16 5.97 10.41 -4.52
N THR A 17 5.18 9.92 -5.47
CA THR A 17 4.13 10.72 -6.13
C THR A 17 2.81 10.76 -5.35
N PHE A 18 2.88 11.18 -4.09
CA PHE A 18 1.86 12.07 -3.56
C PHE A 18 2.53 13.45 -3.48
N SER A 19 2.46 14.17 -4.59
CA SER A 19 3.15 15.43 -4.88
C SER A 19 2.61 16.61 -4.08
N SER A 20 1.48 16.44 -3.40
CA SER A 20 0.91 17.42 -2.47
C SER A 20 0.10 16.74 -1.37
N THR A 21 -0.04 17.40 -0.22
CA THR A 21 -0.91 16.99 0.90
C THR A 21 -2.33 16.65 0.43
N GLY A 22 -2.83 17.38 -0.59
CA GLY A 22 -4.16 17.17 -1.16
C GLY A 22 -4.33 15.87 -1.95
N GLU A 23 -3.29 15.34 -2.61
CA GLU A 23 -3.39 14.05 -3.31
C GLU A 23 -3.47 12.89 -2.32
N ARG A 24 -2.73 13.01 -1.20
CA ARG A 24 -2.80 12.06 -0.09
C ARG A 24 -4.18 12.08 0.57
N GLU A 25 -4.69 13.26 0.90
CA GLU A 25 -6.01 13.43 1.53
C GLU A 25 -7.14 12.90 0.63
N ARG A 26 -7.06 13.14 -0.69
CA ARG A 26 -8.02 12.57 -1.66
C ARG A 26 -7.96 11.05 -1.70
N PHE A 27 -6.76 10.49 -1.70
CA PHE A 27 -6.58 9.04 -1.66
C PHE A 27 -7.12 8.43 -0.34
N GLU A 28 -6.83 9.06 0.79
CA GLU A 28 -7.32 8.65 2.11
C GLU A 28 -8.85 8.70 2.18
N SER A 29 -9.49 9.75 1.65
CA SER A 29 -10.95 9.84 1.52
C SER A 29 -11.53 8.77 0.60
N SER A 30 -10.96 8.56 -0.60
CA SER A 30 -11.43 7.52 -1.53
C SER A 30 -11.28 6.10 -0.95
N MET A 31 -10.21 5.85 -0.19
CA MET A 31 -10.04 4.58 0.54
C MET A 31 -11.06 4.43 1.67
N HIS A 32 -11.34 5.51 2.40
CA HIS A 32 -12.35 5.51 3.44
C HIS A 32 -13.74 5.20 2.87
N ASP A 33 -14.12 5.88 1.80
CA ASP A 33 -15.37 5.66 1.08
C ASP A 33 -15.45 4.25 0.50
N TYR A 34 -14.35 3.74 -0.07
CA TYR A 34 -14.27 2.37 -0.56
C TYR A 34 -14.54 1.36 0.57
N LEU A 35 -13.83 1.48 1.69
CA LEU A 35 -13.98 0.60 2.87
C LEU A 35 -15.39 0.67 3.48
N LEU A 36 -16.05 1.83 3.44
CA LEU A 36 -17.44 1.98 3.85
C LEU A 36 -18.41 1.35 2.84
N SER A 37 -18.18 1.54 1.54
CA SER A 37 -19.06 1.07 0.47
C SER A 37 -19.15 -0.45 0.37
N VAL A 38 -18.04 -1.14 0.62
CA VAL A 38 -17.94 -2.60 0.53
C VAL A 38 -18.31 -3.31 1.84
N GLY A 39 -18.45 -2.57 2.95
CA GLY A 39 -18.68 -3.14 4.28
C GLY A 39 -17.65 -4.19 4.69
N ASN A 40 -18.03 -5.12 5.57
CA ASN A 40 -17.18 -6.25 5.99
C ASN A 40 -17.03 -7.35 4.91
N ALA A 41 -17.53 -7.14 3.68
CA ALA A 41 -17.60 -8.17 2.65
C ALA A 41 -16.55 -8.02 1.52
N ALA A 42 -15.79 -6.91 1.45
CA ALA A 42 -14.71 -6.83 0.48
C ALA A 42 -13.56 -7.76 0.82
N ASP A 43 -13.13 -8.51 -0.18
CA ASP A 43 -11.81 -9.11 -0.17
C ASP A 43 -10.75 -8.02 -0.39
N LEU A 44 -10.23 -7.50 0.71
CA LEU A 44 -9.21 -6.45 0.73
C LEU A 44 -7.81 -6.94 0.28
N SER A 45 -7.68 -8.21 -0.11
CA SER A 45 -6.49 -8.73 -0.78
C SER A 45 -6.53 -8.52 -2.31
N MET A 46 -7.68 -8.12 -2.86
CA MET A 46 -7.86 -7.87 -4.28
C MET A 46 -7.46 -6.45 -4.68
N PRO A 47 -7.14 -6.21 -5.96
CA PRO A 47 -6.96 -4.86 -6.49
C PRO A 47 -8.17 -3.97 -6.28
N LEU A 48 -7.94 -2.66 -6.10
CA LEU A 48 -9.00 -1.67 -5.93
C LEU A 48 -9.96 -1.59 -7.14
N SER A 49 -9.45 -1.86 -8.35
CA SER A 49 -10.28 -1.99 -9.55
C SER A 49 -9.58 -2.78 -10.65
N THR A 50 -10.28 -3.07 -11.75
CA THR A 50 -9.68 -3.66 -12.95
C THR A 50 -8.67 -2.74 -13.64
N HIS A 51 -8.78 -1.42 -13.42
CA HIS A 51 -7.91 -0.40 -14.01
C HIS A 51 -6.75 0.01 -13.09
N ASP A 52 -6.86 -0.28 -11.79
CA ASP A 52 -5.79 -0.07 -10.82
C ASP A 52 -5.44 -1.41 -10.15
N PRO A 53 -4.36 -2.07 -10.58
CA PRO A 53 -3.97 -3.38 -10.08
C PRO A 53 -3.44 -3.35 -8.64
N ARG A 54 -3.35 -2.18 -8.00
CA ARG A 54 -2.86 -2.06 -6.64
C ARG A 54 -3.92 -2.47 -5.63
N THR A 55 -3.48 -3.22 -4.62
CA THR A 55 -4.29 -3.56 -3.45
C THR A 55 -4.44 -2.35 -2.52
N PRO A 56 -5.48 -2.31 -1.66
CA PRO A 56 -5.62 -1.29 -0.63
C PRO A 56 -4.36 -1.15 0.25
N LEU A 57 -3.72 -2.27 0.59
CA LEU A 57 -2.53 -2.28 1.43
C LEU A 57 -1.30 -1.73 0.71
N LEU A 58 -1.07 -2.08 -0.56
CA LEU A 58 -0.01 -1.48 -1.36
C LEU A 58 -0.17 0.04 -1.47
N CYS A 59 -1.40 0.52 -1.67
CA CYS A 59 -1.64 1.95 -1.74
C CYS A 59 -1.42 2.65 -0.40
N ALA A 60 -1.83 2.06 0.73
CA ALA A 60 -1.53 2.61 2.05
C ALA A 60 -0.02 2.69 2.34
N ILE A 61 0.74 1.68 1.91
CA ILE A 61 2.21 1.64 2.02
C ILE A 61 2.84 2.73 1.14
N ALA A 62 2.38 2.88 -0.10
CA ALA A 62 2.86 3.90 -1.03
C ALA A 62 2.55 5.33 -0.54
N ALA A 63 1.39 5.53 0.08
CA ALA A 63 1.01 6.79 0.73
C ALA A 63 1.74 7.05 2.06
N ASN A 64 2.55 6.10 2.53
CA ASN A 64 3.17 6.10 3.86
C ASN A 64 2.14 6.37 4.98
N SER A 65 0.94 5.83 4.83
CA SER A 65 -0.18 6.08 5.74
C SER A 65 -0.28 4.99 6.79
N GLU A 66 0.34 5.25 7.95
CA GLU A 66 0.37 4.32 9.09
C GLU A 66 -1.02 3.91 9.57
N THR A 67 -1.97 4.85 9.56
CA THR A 67 -3.36 4.64 10.01
C THR A 67 -4.06 3.58 9.15
N PHE A 68 -4.02 3.74 7.82
CA PHE A 68 -4.64 2.78 6.91
C PHE A 68 -3.90 1.44 6.92
N THR A 69 -2.56 1.44 6.98
CA THR A 69 -1.81 0.20 7.11
C THR A 69 -2.23 -0.57 8.36
N LYS A 70 -2.28 0.07 9.54
CA LYS A 70 -2.72 -0.59 10.78
C LYS A 70 -4.13 -1.14 10.65
N ARG A 71 -5.05 -0.34 10.10
CA ARG A 71 -6.45 -0.72 9.95
C ARG A 71 -6.62 -1.93 9.04
N LEU A 72 -5.93 -1.96 7.89
CA LEU A 72 -5.99 -3.10 6.97
C LEU A 72 -5.43 -4.37 7.60
N LEU A 73 -4.34 -4.26 8.38
CA LEU A 73 -3.79 -5.41 9.12
C LEU A 73 -4.74 -5.89 10.24
N GLU A 74 -5.47 -4.99 10.90
CA GLU A 74 -6.53 -5.34 11.87
C GLU A 74 -7.70 -6.07 11.23
N LEU A 75 -8.02 -5.74 9.97
CA LEU A 75 -9.01 -6.43 9.16
C LEU A 75 -8.51 -7.78 8.61
N GLY A 76 -7.31 -8.22 9.02
CA GLY A 76 -6.76 -9.53 8.67
C GLY A 76 -6.06 -9.58 7.30
N VAL A 77 -5.87 -8.43 6.63
CA VAL A 77 -5.14 -8.38 5.36
C VAL A 77 -3.69 -8.78 5.59
N LYS A 78 -3.22 -9.75 4.79
CA LYS A 78 -1.84 -10.21 4.83
C LYS A 78 -1.04 -9.57 3.69
N PRO A 79 0.10 -8.93 3.98
CA PRO A 79 0.97 -8.38 2.96
C PRO A 79 1.60 -9.49 2.12
N THR A 80 1.58 -9.28 0.82
CA THR A 80 2.32 -10.02 -0.19
C THR A 80 3.81 -9.68 -0.15
N LYS A 81 4.64 -10.47 -0.85
CA LYS A 81 6.07 -10.20 -0.98
C LYS A 81 6.36 -8.81 -1.58
N THR A 82 5.54 -8.37 -2.54
CA THR A 82 5.68 -7.05 -3.17
C THR A 82 5.41 -5.93 -2.19
N GLU A 83 4.37 -6.06 -1.37
CA GLU A 83 4.04 -5.06 -0.34
C GLU A 83 5.12 -5.01 0.75
N LEU A 84 5.66 -6.16 1.17
CA LEU A 84 6.79 -6.21 2.10
C LEU A 84 8.03 -5.52 1.51
N ALA A 85 8.35 -5.76 0.24
CA ALA A 85 9.48 -5.10 -0.41
C ALA A 85 9.30 -3.56 -0.47
N ASN A 86 8.09 -3.08 -0.76
CA ASN A 86 7.79 -1.64 -0.75
C ASN A 86 7.81 -1.06 0.67
N ALA A 87 7.26 -1.77 1.65
CA ALA A 87 7.27 -1.34 3.04
C ALA A 87 8.68 -1.30 3.63
N ALA A 88 9.62 -2.13 3.14
CA ALA A 88 11.01 -2.09 3.56
C ALA A 88 11.66 -0.71 3.32
N LEU A 89 11.19 0.00 2.30
CA LEU A 89 11.65 1.35 1.95
C LEU A 89 11.02 2.45 2.82
N ASN A 90 9.99 2.12 3.61
CA ASN A 90 9.31 3.03 4.53
C ASN A 90 9.52 2.60 5.99
N PRO A 91 10.49 3.18 6.74
CA PRO A 91 10.87 2.71 8.07
C PRO A 91 9.71 2.62 9.08
N ARG A 92 8.72 3.51 8.99
CA ARG A 92 7.56 3.52 9.88
C ARG A 92 6.61 2.36 9.58
N ILE A 93 6.27 2.18 8.31
CA ILE A 93 5.44 1.07 7.84
C ILE A 93 6.12 -0.27 8.12
N ARG A 94 7.44 -0.35 7.87
CA ARG A 94 8.25 -1.52 8.21
C ARG A 94 8.10 -1.90 9.69
N LYS A 95 8.25 -0.94 10.59
CA LYS A 95 8.11 -1.18 12.04
C LYS A 95 6.71 -1.69 12.42
N ILE A 96 5.67 -1.17 11.77
CA ILE A 96 4.28 -1.64 11.98
C ILE A 96 4.13 -3.11 11.58
N LEU A 97 4.69 -3.48 10.43
CA LEU A 97 4.63 -4.84 9.91
C LEU A 97 5.48 -5.83 10.73
N GLU A 98 6.69 -5.45 11.13
CA GLU A 98 7.53 -6.24 12.05
C GLU A 98 6.81 -6.47 13.40
N ALA A 99 6.17 -5.44 13.96
CA ALA A 99 5.38 -5.57 15.19
C ALA A 99 4.17 -6.50 15.07
N ARG A 100 3.69 -6.74 13.84
CA ARG A 100 2.64 -7.72 13.53
C ARG A 100 3.20 -9.09 13.15
N GLY A 101 4.51 -9.28 13.25
CA GLY A 101 5.19 -10.57 13.01
C GLY A 101 5.55 -10.84 11.56
N PHE A 102 5.45 -9.86 10.66
CA PHE A 102 5.84 -10.05 9.26
C PHE A 102 7.35 -9.91 9.09
N ALA A 103 7.98 -10.93 8.52
CA ALA A 103 9.39 -10.91 8.17
C ALA A 103 9.59 -10.28 6.79
N PHE A 104 10.66 -9.50 6.64
CA PHE A 104 11.05 -8.89 5.38
C PHE A 104 12.05 -9.78 4.65
N PRO A 105 11.90 -9.95 3.32
CA PRO A 105 12.91 -10.66 2.53
C PRO A 105 14.26 -9.92 2.65
N ARG A 106 15.32 -10.69 2.87
CA ARG A 106 16.70 -10.19 2.88
C ARG A 106 17.20 -9.90 1.48
#